data_AF-A0AAJ6FUY6-F1
#
_entry.id   AF-A0AAJ6FUY6-F1
#
_cell.length_a   1.000
_cell.length_b   1.000
_cell.length_c   1.000
_cell.angle_alpha   90.00
_cell.angle_beta   90.00
_cell.angle_gamma   90.00
#
_symmetry.space_group_name_H-M   'P 1'
#
loop_
_entity.id
_entity.type
_entity.pdbx_description
1 polymer ?
#
loop_
_entity_poly.entity_id
_entity_poly.type
_entity_poly.pdbx_seq_one_letter_code
_entity_poly.pdbx_strand_id
1 'polypeptide(L)'
;MLRNSVIRSAALAFAISLSLGAPPAFAAEQATASASSTAVQRKAVAQGLYELAFSPKQNAVFVASSGGFGDASGPSQVLRLNPDTLAVETAIPLERKAFGVVLDDANNRLYVGNTVDTSVTVVDTRRPPSIE
;
A
#
# COMPACT_ATOMS: atom_id res chain seq x y z
N MET A 1 21.48 54.14 17.32
CA MET A 1 20.39 53.60 18.15
C MET A 1 19.48 54.75 18.56
N LEU A 2 18.17 54.53 18.49
CA LEU A 2 17.03 55.44 18.74
C LEU A 2 16.59 56.40 17.62
N ARG A 3 15.28 56.27 17.36
CA ARG A 3 14.26 57.25 16.95
C ARG A 3 14.16 57.56 15.46
N ASN A 4 13.02 57.17 14.88
CA ASN A 4 12.10 58.15 14.32
C ASN A 4 10.63 57.69 14.47
N SER A 5 9.91 58.48 15.25
CA SER A 5 8.47 58.65 15.26
C SER A 5 8.05 59.31 13.94
N VAL A 6 6.84 59.07 13.44
CA VAL A 6 5.80 60.11 13.22
C VAL A 6 4.46 59.43 12.91
N ILE A 7 3.50 59.70 13.79
CA ILE A 7 2.06 59.50 13.61
C ILE A 7 1.55 60.50 12.57
N ARG A 8 0.73 60.05 11.60
CA ARG A 8 -0.19 60.93 10.87
C ARG A 8 -1.60 60.37 10.95
N SER A 9 -2.44 61.12 11.65
CA SER A 9 -3.86 60.94 11.90
C SER A 9 -4.74 61.25 10.68
N ALA A 10 -6.04 60.99 10.89
CA ALA A 10 -7.23 61.46 10.15
C ALA A 10 -7.72 60.47 9.07
N ALA A 11 -9.01 60.11 8.96
CA ALA A 11 -10.21 60.67 9.57
C ALA A 11 -11.34 59.62 9.65
N LEU A 12 -12.19 59.89 10.62
CA LEU A 12 -13.57 59.47 10.88
C LEU A 12 -14.42 59.17 9.63
N ALA A 13 -15.04 57.99 9.58
CA ALA A 13 -16.32 57.78 8.91
C ALA A 13 -17.15 56.77 9.72
N PHE A 14 -18.12 57.31 10.47
CA PHE A 14 -19.12 56.55 11.22
C PHE A 14 -20.25 56.20 10.24
N ALA A 15 -20.38 54.93 9.87
CA ALA A 15 -21.52 54.45 9.10
C ALA A 15 -22.40 53.59 10.02
N ILE A 16 -23.50 54.20 10.48
CA ILE A 16 -24.59 53.50 11.17
C ILE A 16 -25.48 52.91 10.08
N SER A 17 -25.47 51.59 9.95
CA SER A 17 -26.40 50.84 9.09
C SER A 17 -27.39 50.09 9.98
N LEU A 18 -28.67 50.40 9.81
CA LEU A 18 -29.78 49.87 10.59
C LEU A 18 -30.30 48.55 10.00
N SER A 19 -30.27 47.51 10.84
CA SER A 19 -31.13 46.31 10.93
C SER A 19 -31.41 45.43 9.69
N LEU A 20 -31.23 44.11 9.88
CA LEU A 20 -32.33 43.15 9.96
C LEU A 20 -31.82 41.88 10.69
N GLY A 21 -32.42 41.54 11.83
CA GLY A 21 -32.06 40.36 12.61
C GLY A 21 -32.60 39.09 11.95
N ALA A 22 -31.71 38.27 11.39
CA ALA A 22 -32.02 36.89 11.05
C ALA A 22 -31.88 36.02 12.33
N PRO A 23 -32.78 35.06 12.60
CA PRO A 23 -32.58 34.12 13.69
C PRO A 23 -31.31 33.28 13.41
N PRO A 24 -30.57 32.83 14.46
CA PRO A 24 -29.48 31.89 14.27
C PRO A 24 -30.10 30.52 13.97
N ALA A 25 -30.56 30.31 12.74
CA ALA A 25 -31.00 29.01 12.29
C ALA A 25 -29.75 28.19 11.98
N PHE A 26 -29.43 27.28 12.91
CA PHE A 26 -28.37 26.27 12.80
C PHE A 26 -27.02 26.83 12.37
N ALA A 27 -26.18 27.19 13.34
CA ALA A 27 -24.77 26.89 13.19
C ALA A 27 -24.70 25.38 12.92
N ALA A 28 -24.58 25.01 11.64
CA ALA A 28 -24.18 23.68 11.27
C ALA A 28 -22.77 23.56 11.86
N GLU A 29 -22.69 22.90 13.03
CA GLU A 29 -21.46 22.26 13.44
C GLU A 29 -21.03 21.46 12.21
N GLN A 30 -20.02 21.95 11.52
CA GLN A 30 -19.32 21.15 10.53
C GLN A 30 -18.68 20.05 11.35
N ALA A 31 -19.45 19.00 11.60
CA ALA A 31 -18.92 17.71 11.93
C ALA A 31 -18.03 17.35 10.73
N THR A 32 -16.76 17.72 10.83
CA THR A 32 -15.69 17.11 10.09
C THR A 32 -15.75 15.63 10.48
N ALA A 33 -16.58 14.87 9.77
CA ALA A 33 -16.42 13.44 9.70
C ALA A 33 -14.98 13.26 9.21
N SER A 34 -14.09 12.94 10.14
CA SER A 34 -12.73 12.51 9.84
C SER A 34 -12.87 11.27 8.97
N ALA A 35 -12.91 11.46 7.66
CA ALA A 35 -12.72 10.41 6.69
C ALA A 35 -11.31 9.91 6.98
N SER A 36 -11.22 8.81 7.74
CA SER A 36 -9.97 8.08 7.88
C SER A 36 -9.67 7.55 6.48
N SER A 37 -8.91 8.31 5.70
CA SER A 37 -8.42 7.84 4.42
C SER A 37 -7.48 6.70 4.76
N THR A 38 -7.93 5.45 4.61
CA THR A 38 -7.03 4.31 4.67
C THR A 38 -5.91 4.58 3.68
N ALA A 39 -4.70 4.76 4.19
CA ALA A 39 -3.55 5.07 3.36
C ALA A 39 -3.30 3.88 2.43
N VAL A 40 -3.46 4.09 1.11
CA VAL A 40 -3.17 3.07 0.12
C VAL A 40 -1.66 3.03 -0.12
N GLN A 41 -1.02 1.91 0.23
CA GLN A 41 0.39 1.68 -0.07
C GLN A 41 0.54 1.00 -1.44
N ARG A 42 1.46 1.50 -2.26
CA ARG A 42 1.89 0.85 -3.51
C ARG A 42 3.41 0.74 -3.51
N LYS A 43 3.92 -0.41 -3.93
CA LYS A 43 5.36 -0.70 -3.98
C LYS A 43 5.70 -1.52 -5.22
N ALA A 44 6.77 -1.14 -5.91
CA ALA A 44 7.37 -2.01 -6.92
C ALA A 44 8.08 -3.17 -6.22
N VAL A 45 7.71 -4.41 -6.57
CA VAL A 45 8.18 -5.61 -5.88
C VAL A 45 9.04 -6.48 -6.80
N ALA A 46 8.50 -6.94 -7.94
CA ALA A 46 9.24 -7.68 -8.96
C ALA A 46 8.54 -7.58 -10.33
N GLN A 47 9.18 -8.11 -11.37
CA GLN A 47 8.59 -8.22 -12.71
C GLN A 47 7.64 -9.41 -12.80
N GLY A 48 6.55 -9.27 -13.57
CA GLY A 48 5.68 -10.40 -13.91
C GLY A 48 4.97 -11.02 -12.70
N LEU A 49 4.47 -10.18 -11.79
CA LEU A 49 3.64 -10.61 -10.66
C LEU A 49 2.27 -11.10 -11.14
N TYR A 50 1.78 -12.16 -10.51
CA TYR A 50 0.46 -12.74 -10.77
C TYR A 50 -0.34 -12.86 -9.48
N GLU A 51 -0.80 -14.05 -9.12
CA GLU A 51 -1.64 -14.23 -7.94
C GLU A 51 -0.84 -14.16 -6.63
N LEU A 52 -1.58 -13.96 -5.54
CA LEU A 52 -1.05 -13.91 -4.19
C LEU A 52 -1.92 -14.73 -3.24
N ALA A 53 -1.34 -15.16 -2.13
CA ALA A 53 -2.03 -15.80 -1.02
C ALA A 53 -1.52 -15.27 0.31
N PHE A 54 -2.43 -14.97 1.24
CA PHE A 54 -2.09 -14.52 2.59
C PHE A 54 -2.12 -15.69 3.58
N SER A 55 -1.09 -15.81 4.41
CA SER A 55 -1.02 -16.71 5.55
C SER A 55 -1.21 -15.93 6.84
N PRO A 56 -2.38 -16.03 7.51
CA PRO A 56 -2.54 -15.50 8.86
C PRO A 56 -1.59 -16.16 9.85
N LYS A 57 -1.30 -17.46 9.69
CA LYS A 57 -0.41 -18.21 10.59
C LYS A 57 1.03 -17.70 10.55
N GLN A 58 1.52 -17.30 9.38
CA GLN A 58 2.89 -16.82 9.18
C GLN A 58 2.97 -15.29 9.10
N ASN A 59 1.84 -14.59 9.23
CA ASN A 59 1.66 -13.17 8.96
C ASN A 59 2.42 -12.71 7.71
N ALA A 60 2.18 -13.37 6.58
CA ALA A 60 2.94 -13.19 5.36
C ALA A 60 2.05 -13.26 4.12
N VAL A 61 2.39 -12.47 3.10
CA VAL A 61 1.79 -12.57 1.76
C VAL A 61 2.78 -13.28 0.84
N PHE A 62 2.37 -14.38 0.23
CA PHE A 62 3.12 -15.06 -0.81
C PHE A 62 2.64 -14.58 -2.17
N VAL A 63 3.54 -14.16 -3.05
CA VAL A 63 3.20 -13.65 -4.39
C VAL A 63 3.97 -14.42 -5.44
N ALA A 64 3.28 -14.92 -6.46
CA ALA A 64 3.91 -15.53 -7.62
C ALA A 64 4.53 -14.47 -8.54
N SER A 65 5.77 -14.71 -8.95
CA SER A 65 6.48 -13.93 -9.96
C SER A 65 6.97 -14.85 -11.06
N SER A 66 6.52 -14.62 -12.30
CA SER A 66 6.98 -15.35 -13.48
C SER A 66 8.34 -14.85 -14.01
N GLY A 67 8.76 -13.67 -13.55
CA GLY A 67 9.87 -12.92 -14.09
C GLY A 67 9.58 -12.19 -15.42
N GLY A 68 8.38 -12.33 -16.01
CA GLY A 68 8.06 -11.78 -17.33
C GLY A 68 8.52 -12.67 -18.48
N PHE A 69 8.54 -12.13 -19.71
CA PHE A 69 8.84 -12.87 -20.94
C PHE A 69 9.88 -12.13 -21.79
N GLY A 70 10.66 -12.87 -22.59
CA GLY A 70 11.73 -12.33 -23.44
C GLY A 70 13.07 -12.16 -22.70
N ASP A 71 14.06 -11.60 -23.40
CA ASP A 71 15.47 -11.58 -22.96
C ASP A 71 15.72 -10.76 -21.69
N ALA A 72 14.82 -9.83 -21.37
CA ALA A 72 14.91 -8.99 -20.17
C ALA A 72 14.15 -9.57 -18.96
N SER A 73 13.68 -10.82 -19.03
CA SER A 73 12.90 -11.42 -17.94
C SER A 73 13.73 -11.60 -16.68
N GLY A 74 13.16 -11.23 -15.54
CA GLY A 74 13.67 -11.59 -14.22
C GLY A 74 13.49 -13.09 -13.90
N PRO A 75 13.94 -13.52 -12.71
CA PRO A 75 13.79 -14.91 -12.29
C PRO A 75 12.35 -15.25 -11.91
N SER A 76 11.95 -16.51 -12.19
CA SER A 76 10.72 -17.07 -11.63
C SER A 76 10.91 -17.41 -10.16
N GLN A 77 9.96 -17.00 -9.33
CA GLN A 77 10.09 -17.11 -7.87
C GLN A 77 8.73 -16.93 -7.17
N VAL A 78 8.67 -17.41 -5.93
CA VAL A 78 7.65 -17.00 -4.96
C VAL A 78 8.29 -15.99 -4.01
N LEU A 79 7.65 -14.85 -3.83
CA LEU A 79 8.08 -13.81 -2.91
C LEU A 79 7.26 -13.89 -1.63
N ARG A 80 7.94 -13.96 -0.48
CA ARG A 80 7.33 -13.79 0.85
C ARG A 80 7.45 -12.32 1.23
N LEU A 81 6.31 -11.66 1.37
CA LEU A 81 6.21 -10.25 1.70
C LEU A 81 5.68 -10.05 3.12
N ASN A 82 6.20 -9.02 3.77
CA ASN A 82 5.58 -8.44 4.96
C ASN A 82 4.22 -7.80 4.58
N PRO A 83 3.11 -8.16 5.24
CA PRO A 83 1.78 -7.69 4.85
C PRO A 83 1.56 -6.19 5.09
N ASP A 84 2.23 -5.61 6.08
CA ASP A 84 2.04 -4.20 6.47
C ASP A 84 2.87 -3.24 5.64
N THR A 85 4.04 -3.68 5.17
CA THR A 85 5.04 -2.82 4.52
C THR A 85 5.32 -3.18 3.06
N LEU A 86 4.85 -4.36 2.62
CA LEU A 86 5.18 -4.97 1.32
C LEU A 86 6.69 -5.18 1.12
N ALA A 87 7.49 -5.25 2.19
CA ALA A 87 8.90 -5.62 2.12
C ALA A 87 9.06 -7.08 1.70
N VAL A 88 9.96 -7.35 0.75
CA VAL A 88 10.35 -8.71 0.40
C VAL A 88 11.23 -9.23 1.52
N GLU A 89 10.72 -10.20 2.26
CA GLU A 89 11.44 -10.87 3.35
C GLU A 89 12.22 -12.08 2.83
N THR A 90 11.69 -12.75 1.81
CA THR A 90 12.33 -13.92 1.20
C THR A 90 11.92 -14.07 -0.27
N ALA A 91 12.86 -14.50 -1.11
CA ALA A 91 12.61 -14.92 -2.47
C ALA A 91 12.92 -16.42 -2.58
N ILE A 92 11.93 -17.21 -3.01
CA ILE A 92 12.05 -18.65 -3.19
C ILE A 92 12.19 -18.90 -4.69
N PRO A 93 13.39 -19.24 -5.19
CA PRO A 93 13.60 -19.46 -6.61
C PRO A 93 12.80 -20.66 -7.10
N LEU A 94 12.29 -20.57 -8.33
CA LEU A 94 11.55 -21.63 -8.99
C LEU A 94 12.17 -21.95 -10.35
N GLU A 95 12.19 -23.23 -10.70
CA GLU A 95 12.65 -23.69 -12.02
C GLU A 95 11.65 -23.35 -13.15
N ARG A 96 10.36 -23.27 -12.82
CA ARG A 96 9.25 -23.03 -13.76
C ARG A 96 8.55 -21.72 -13.47
N LYS A 97 7.93 -21.11 -14.49
CA LYS A 97 7.26 -19.81 -14.35
C LYS A 97 6.04 -19.92 -13.42
N ALA A 98 5.92 -18.99 -12.46
CA ALA A 98 4.83 -18.97 -11.49
C ALA A 98 3.70 -18.01 -11.92
N PHE A 99 2.45 -18.45 -11.78
CA PHE A 99 1.27 -17.67 -12.14
C PHE A 99 0.20 -17.73 -11.05
N GLY A 100 -0.58 -18.80 -11.02
CA GLY A 100 -1.62 -19.01 -10.02
C GLY A 100 -1.04 -19.51 -8.70
N VAL A 101 -1.67 -19.18 -7.57
CA VAL A 101 -1.28 -19.71 -6.27
C VAL A 101 -2.47 -20.07 -5.40
N VAL A 102 -2.35 -21.18 -4.67
CA VAL A 102 -3.26 -21.51 -3.57
C VAL A 102 -2.45 -21.99 -2.37
N LEU A 103 -2.82 -21.50 -1.19
CA LEU A 103 -2.13 -21.78 0.05
C LEU A 103 -2.93 -22.79 0.90
N ASP A 104 -2.30 -23.93 1.18
CA ASP A 104 -2.67 -24.79 2.30
C ASP A 104 -1.88 -24.33 3.52
N ASP A 105 -2.44 -23.36 4.24
CA ASP A 105 -1.77 -22.72 5.36
C ASP A 105 -1.62 -23.68 6.55
N ALA A 106 -2.52 -24.65 6.72
CA ALA A 106 -2.43 -25.63 7.78
C ALA A 106 -1.16 -26.48 7.64
N ASN A 107 -0.84 -26.92 6.41
CA ASN A 107 0.30 -27.80 6.15
C ASN A 107 1.56 -27.08 5.65
N ASN A 108 1.58 -25.74 5.59
CA ASN A 108 2.69 -24.92 5.09
C ASN A 108 3.04 -25.22 3.62
N ARG A 109 2.03 -25.42 2.78
CA ARG A 109 2.23 -25.74 1.37
C ARG A 109 1.61 -24.66 0.50
N LEU A 110 2.42 -24.07 -0.37
CA LEU A 110 1.94 -23.21 -1.45
C LEU A 110 1.99 -24.00 -2.75
N TYR A 111 0.83 -24.15 -3.39
CA TYR A 111 0.71 -24.76 -4.71
C TYR A 111 0.77 -23.65 -5.74
N VAL A 112 1.73 -23.76 -6.67
CA VAL A 112 2.01 -22.76 -7.69
C VAL A 112 1.66 -23.35 -9.05
N GLY A 113 0.73 -22.73 -9.76
CA GLY A 113 0.39 -23.10 -11.13
C GLY A 113 1.45 -22.61 -12.11
N ASN A 114 2.02 -23.54 -12.89
CA ASN A 114 2.98 -23.24 -13.95
C ASN A 114 2.29 -23.27 -15.30
N THR A 115 1.55 -22.19 -15.61
CA THR A 115 0.63 -22.10 -16.76
C THR A 115 1.29 -22.47 -18.10
N VAL A 116 2.52 -22.02 -18.33
CA VAL A 116 3.24 -22.26 -19.60
C VAL A 116 3.95 -23.63 -19.64
N ASP A 117 4.03 -24.32 -18.50
CA ASP A 117 4.70 -25.61 -18.35
C ASP A 117 3.71 -26.75 -18.03
N THR A 118 2.40 -26.48 -18.05
CA THR A 118 1.32 -27.46 -17.79
C THR A 118 1.52 -28.30 -16.52
N SER A 119 1.94 -27.65 -15.43
CA SER A 119 2.32 -28.34 -14.19
C SER A 119 2.03 -27.52 -12.94
N VAL A 120 2.22 -28.15 -11.78
CA VAL A 120 2.09 -27.51 -10.46
C VAL A 120 3.35 -27.79 -9.65
N THR A 121 3.92 -26.73 -9.08
CA THR A 121 5.02 -26.82 -8.10
C THR A 121 4.47 -26.68 -6.69
N VAL A 122 4.95 -27.49 -5.76
CA VAL A 122 4.63 -27.37 -4.33
C VAL A 122 5.84 -26.79 -3.60
N VAL A 123 5.62 -25.70 -2.86
CA VAL A 123 6.65 -25.01 -2.08
C VAL A 123 6.34 -25.19 -0.58
N ASP A 124 7.34 -25.60 0.22
CA ASP A 124 7.25 -25.51 1.69
C ASP A 124 7.48 -24.05 2.11
N THR A 125 6.47 -23.42 2.67
CA THR A 125 6.51 -21.99 3.01
C THR A 125 7.36 -21.66 4.22
N ARG A 126 7.83 -22.68 4.97
CA ARG A 126 8.74 -22.50 6.11
C ARG A 126 10.21 -22.47 5.68
N ARG A 127 10.51 -22.79 4.42
CA ARG A 127 11.90 -22.97 3.99
C ARG A 127 12.63 -21.63 4.13
N PRO A 128 13.75 -21.58 4.89
CA PRO A 128 14.55 -20.37 4.98
C PRO A 128 15.21 -20.07 3.61
N PRO A 129 15.62 -18.82 3.36
CA PRO A 129 16.37 -18.47 2.15
C PRO A 129 17.58 -19.40 2.00
N SER A 130 17.77 -19.94 0.79
CA SER A 130 18.99 -20.67 0.46
C SER A 130 20.11 -19.63 0.33
N ILE A 131 21.06 -19.64 1.28
CA ILE A 131 22.30 -18.88 1.15
C ILE A 131 23.25 -19.81 0.39
N GLU A 132 23.54 -19.48 -0.87
CA GLU A 132 24.64 -20.06 -1.64
C GLU A 132 25.93 -19.29 -1.34
#